data_AF-A0A094DMD2-F1
#
_entry.id   AF-A0A094DMD2-F1
#
_cell.length_a   1.000
_cell.length_b   1.000
_cell.length_c   1.000
_cell.angle_alpha   90.00
_cell.angle_beta   90.00
_cell.angle_gamma   90.00
#
_symmetry.space_group_name_H-M   'P 1'
#
loop_
_entity.id
_entity.type
_entity.pdbx_description
1 polymer ?
#
loop_
_entity_poly.entity_id
_entity_poly.type
_entity_poly.pdbx_seq_one_letter_code
_entity_poly.pdbx_strand_id
1 'polypeptide(L)'
;MTTLGCTGTSAFSISRPHNSEVVRASSIYLNSSNNGDALGTNAAANISDPQLPCLYQPSCSAHPHPSAMAPTPESAAFLAKKPTVPASFDGVDYDDTPRLKQAQDAILREQWVRSMMARLVREELGKCYYREGVNHLEKCGALRERYFELLKESKIQGYLGQQQNYIPEK
;
A
#
# COMPACT_ATOMS: atom_id res chain seq x y z
N MET A 1 12.04 -28.94 -63.17
CA MET A 1 13.37 -28.50 -62.67
C MET A 1 13.25 -27.08 -62.13
N THR A 2 12.97 -26.89 -60.83
CA THR A 2 13.44 -25.69 -60.10
C THR A 2 13.45 -25.98 -58.61
N THR A 3 14.65 -25.91 -58.03
CA THR A 3 14.96 -25.97 -56.60
C THR A 3 14.61 -24.64 -55.95
N LEU A 4 13.85 -24.63 -54.85
CA LEU A 4 13.72 -23.45 -53.98
C LEU A 4 14.94 -23.36 -53.05
N GLY A 5 15.61 -22.23 -53.13
CA GLY A 5 16.84 -21.93 -52.41
C GLY A 5 16.64 -21.44 -50.99
N CYS A 6 17.63 -21.75 -50.15
CA CYS A 6 17.91 -21.08 -48.89
C CYS A 6 18.97 -19.99 -49.13
N THR A 7 18.64 -18.71 -48.93
CA THR A 7 19.61 -17.66 -48.55
C THR A 7 18.88 -16.52 -47.86
N GLY A 8 19.37 -16.08 -46.69
CA GLY A 8 18.91 -14.84 -46.06
C GLY A 8 18.90 -14.82 -44.54
N THR A 9 20.07 -14.92 -43.90
CA THR A 9 20.29 -14.48 -42.53
C THR A 9 20.19 -12.95 -42.47
N SER A 10 19.10 -12.40 -41.94
CA SER A 10 19.04 -10.99 -41.53
C SER A 10 19.39 -10.85 -40.06
N ALA A 11 20.53 -10.22 -39.80
CA ALA A 11 20.96 -9.82 -38.47
C ALA A 11 20.02 -8.71 -37.96
N PHE A 12 19.29 -8.97 -36.87
CA PHE A 12 18.50 -7.96 -36.17
C PHE A 12 19.43 -7.17 -35.24
N SER A 13 19.91 -6.02 -35.69
CA SER A 13 20.66 -5.09 -34.83
C SER A 13 19.71 -4.43 -33.84
N ILE A 14 19.81 -4.78 -32.56
CA ILE A 14 19.11 -4.08 -31.47
C ILE A 14 19.86 -2.77 -31.20
N SER A 15 19.43 -1.69 -31.85
CA SER A 15 19.84 -0.33 -31.49
C SER A 15 19.14 0.08 -30.19
N ARG A 16 19.90 0.54 -29.20
CA ARG A 16 19.36 1.11 -27.95
C ARG A 16 18.54 2.36 -28.25
N PRO A 17 17.28 2.48 -27.79
CA PRO A 17 16.53 3.72 -27.93
C PRO A 17 17.12 4.81 -27.01
N HIS A 18 17.21 6.02 -27.56
CA HIS A 18 17.64 7.24 -26.88
C HIS A 18 16.57 7.70 -25.88
N ASN A 19 17.00 8.24 -24.74
CA ASN A 19 16.24 8.54 -23.50
C ASN A 19 14.98 9.45 -23.69
N SER A 20 14.77 10.03 -24.86
CA SER A 20 13.66 10.95 -25.13
C SER A 20 12.32 10.27 -25.46
N GLU A 21 12.31 8.99 -25.88
CA GLU A 21 11.05 8.30 -26.27
C GLU A 21 10.31 7.64 -25.09
N VAL A 22 11.01 7.31 -24.00
CA VAL A 22 10.41 6.64 -22.83
C VAL A 22 9.43 7.55 -22.07
N VAL A 23 9.64 8.87 -22.13
CA VAL A 23 8.81 9.85 -21.40
C VAL A 23 7.42 10.01 -22.03
N ARG A 24 7.27 9.82 -23.34
CA ARG A 24 5.97 9.99 -24.03
C ARG A 24 5.01 8.81 -23.87
N ALA A 25 5.53 7.59 -23.72
CA ALA A 25 4.68 6.40 -23.57
C ALA A 25 3.99 6.31 -22.19
N SER A 26 4.53 6.98 -21.17
CA SER A 26 3.98 6.98 -19.81
C SER A 26 2.80 7.95 -19.62
N SER A 27 2.60 8.90 -20.55
CA SER A 27 1.57 9.95 -20.41
C SER A 27 0.19 9.57 -20.95
N ILE A 28 0.04 8.38 -21.55
CA ILE A 28 -1.19 7.99 -22.28
C ILE A 28 -2.11 7.09 -21.42
N TYR A 29 -1.63 6.53 -20.30
CA TYR A 29 -2.38 5.55 -19.49
C TYR A 29 -3.08 6.13 -18.23
N LEU A 30 -3.47 7.41 -18.23
CA LEU A 30 -4.22 8.02 -17.12
C LEU A 30 -5.50 8.75 -17.54
N ASN A 31 -6.14 8.34 -18.64
CA ASN A 31 -7.46 8.88 -18.99
C ASN A 31 -8.36 7.81 -19.64
N SER A 32 -9.10 7.08 -18.79
CA SER A 32 -10.35 6.33 -19.02
C SER A 32 -10.49 5.35 -17.84
N SER A 33 -11.50 5.31 -16.98
CA SER A 33 -12.90 5.69 -17.11
C SER A 33 -13.45 5.94 -15.70
N ASN A 34 -13.80 7.19 -15.40
CA ASN A 34 -14.74 7.51 -14.32
C ASN A 34 -16.13 7.46 -14.95
N ASN A 35 -16.92 6.43 -14.62
CA ASN A 35 -18.35 6.52 -14.81
C ASN A 35 -18.89 7.50 -13.76
N GLY A 36 -19.27 8.68 -14.22
CA GLY A 36 -20.08 9.61 -13.47
C GLY A 36 -21.54 9.21 -13.59
N ASP A 37 -22.22 9.16 -12.45
CA ASP A 37 -23.64 9.50 -12.38
C ASP A 37 -23.74 10.84 -11.67
N ALA A 38 -24.24 11.81 -12.41
CA ALA A 38 -24.56 13.15 -11.98
C ALA A 38 -25.76 13.14 -11.04
N LEU A 39 -25.74 14.01 -10.03
CA LEU A 39 -26.80 15.00 -9.72
C LEU A 39 -26.45 15.68 -8.40
N GLY A 40 -26.33 17.01 -8.43
CA GLY A 40 -26.08 17.82 -7.24
C GLY A 40 -25.46 19.16 -7.57
N THR A 41 -26.20 19.98 -8.31
CA THR A 41 -25.99 21.42 -8.41
C THR A 41 -25.74 22.03 -7.04
N ASN A 42 -24.74 22.90 -6.89
CA ASN A 42 -24.91 24.21 -6.23
C ASN A 42 -23.67 25.12 -6.44
N ALA A 43 -23.95 26.23 -7.10
CA ALA A 43 -23.36 27.57 -6.96
C ALA A 43 -21.83 27.73 -7.03
N ALA A 44 -21.37 28.29 -8.16
CA ALA A 44 -20.15 29.06 -8.24
C ALA A 44 -20.25 30.30 -7.33
N ALA A 45 -19.42 30.38 -6.29
CA ALA A 45 -19.25 31.60 -5.49
C ALA A 45 -18.34 32.58 -6.25
N ASN A 46 -18.85 33.80 -6.46
CA ASN A 46 -18.26 34.89 -7.22
C ASN A 46 -17.18 35.62 -6.40
N ILE A 47 -16.06 36.01 -7.04
CA ILE A 47 -14.80 36.50 -6.41
C ILE A 47 -14.89 38.01 -6.09
N SER A 48 -15.97 38.47 -5.46
CA SER A 48 -16.09 39.89 -5.09
C SER A 48 -17.00 40.11 -3.87
N ASP A 49 -16.61 39.52 -2.74
CA ASP A 49 -17.25 39.77 -1.43
C ASP A 49 -16.22 40.35 -0.44
N PRO A 50 -16.41 41.58 0.10
CA PRO A 50 -15.39 42.29 0.89
C PRO A 50 -15.43 41.93 2.39
N GLN A 51 -15.64 40.66 2.74
CA GLN A 51 -15.60 40.20 4.14
C GLN A 51 -14.61 39.05 4.30
N LEU A 52 -13.34 39.41 4.51
CA LEU A 52 -12.37 38.54 5.17
C LEU A 52 -12.46 38.73 6.69
N PRO A 53 -12.77 37.68 7.46
CA PRO A 53 -12.35 37.61 8.86
C PRO A 53 -11.16 36.67 9.00
N CYS A 54 -10.14 37.19 9.67
CA CYS A 54 -8.93 36.51 10.13
C CYS A 54 -9.22 35.18 10.83
N LEU A 55 -8.56 34.09 10.43
CA LEU A 55 -8.24 32.96 11.32
C LEU A 55 -6.81 32.46 11.08
N TYR A 56 -5.87 33.39 11.05
CA TYR A 56 -4.59 33.16 11.72
C TYR A 56 -4.82 33.54 13.19
N GLN A 57 -5.23 32.57 14.01
CA GLN A 57 -5.16 32.67 15.46
C GLN A 57 -4.62 31.35 16.05
N PRO A 58 -3.64 31.42 16.97
CA PRO A 58 -3.17 30.29 17.76
C PRO A 58 -4.13 30.12 18.93
N SER A 59 -5.11 29.25 18.77
CA SER A 59 -5.81 28.67 19.92
C SER A 59 -6.03 27.20 19.64
N CYS A 60 -5.07 26.40 20.09
CA CYS A 60 -5.30 24.99 20.39
C CYS A 60 -6.35 24.94 21.50
N SER A 61 -7.63 25.06 21.13
CA SER A 61 -8.71 24.58 21.98
C SER A 61 -8.52 23.08 22.03
N ALA A 62 -7.99 22.60 23.15
CA ALA A 62 -7.89 21.19 23.45
C ALA A 62 -9.29 20.59 23.32
N HIS A 63 -9.58 19.97 22.17
CA HIS A 63 -10.64 18.99 22.11
C HIS A 63 -10.28 17.96 23.17
N PRO A 64 -11.15 17.68 24.15
CA PRO A 64 -10.93 16.55 25.02
C PRO A 64 -10.85 15.33 24.11
N HIS A 65 -9.65 14.78 23.93
CA HIS A 65 -9.49 13.47 23.33
C HIS A 65 -10.33 12.53 24.20
N PRO A 66 -11.40 11.92 23.67
CA PRO A 66 -12.23 11.03 24.46
C PRO A 66 -11.36 9.86 24.90
N SER A 67 -10.93 9.92 26.15
CA SER A 67 -10.26 8.84 26.87
C SER A 67 -11.34 7.87 27.32
N ALA A 68 -11.87 7.09 26.37
CA ALA A 68 -12.70 5.93 26.59
C ALA A 68 -12.85 5.19 25.26
N MET A 69 -11.88 4.32 24.96
CA MET A 69 -11.94 3.38 23.85
C MET A 69 -12.96 2.29 24.22
N ALA A 70 -14.25 2.62 24.13
CA ALA A 70 -15.29 1.60 24.19
C ALA A 70 -15.13 0.67 22.97
N PRO A 71 -15.26 -0.66 23.12
CA PRO A 71 -15.37 -1.53 21.98
C PRO A 71 -16.69 -1.20 21.28
N THR A 72 -16.63 -0.40 20.22
CA THR A 72 -17.76 -0.27 19.31
C THR A 72 -18.03 -1.67 18.74
N PRO A 73 -19.30 -2.13 18.68
CA PRO A 73 -19.60 -3.41 18.08
C PRO A 73 -19.12 -3.37 16.63
N GLU A 74 -18.27 -4.33 16.26
CA GLU A 74 -17.78 -4.45 14.88
C GLU A 74 -18.98 -4.52 13.92
N SER A 75 -18.94 -3.75 12.84
CA SER A 75 -20.04 -3.70 11.87
C SER A 75 -20.21 -5.06 11.17
N ALA A 76 -21.44 -5.45 10.84
CA ALA A 76 -21.71 -6.73 10.18
C ALA A 76 -20.88 -6.94 8.89
N ALA A 77 -20.56 -5.86 8.19
CA ALA A 77 -19.70 -5.87 7.01
C ALA A 77 -18.24 -6.24 7.32
N PHE A 78 -17.71 -5.87 8.50
CA PHE A 78 -16.35 -6.22 8.93
C PHE A 78 -16.25 -7.70 9.29
N LEU A 79 -17.23 -8.24 10.02
CA LEU A 79 -17.28 -9.66 10.35
C LEU A 79 -17.34 -10.53 9.09
N ALA A 80 -18.08 -10.09 8.06
CA ALA A 80 -18.17 -10.81 6.78
C ALA A 80 -16.86 -10.81 5.98
N LYS A 81 -15.95 -9.84 6.20
CA LYS A 81 -14.70 -9.70 5.44
C LYS A 81 -13.48 -10.26 6.16
N LYS A 82 -13.60 -10.56 7.45
CA LYS A 82 -12.51 -11.12 8.25
C LYS A 82 -12.13 -12.53 7.74
N PRO A 83 -10.83 -12.85 7.61
CA PRO A 83 -10.42 -14.20 7.26
C PRO A 83 -10.88 -15.21 8.32
N THR A 84 -11.52 -16.31 7.89
CA THR A 84 -11.97 -17.41 8.76
C THR A 84 -10.84 -18.37 9.13
N VAL A 85 -9.79 -18.43 8.30
CA VAL A 85 -8.66 -19.37 8.44
C VAL A 85 -7.46 -18.65 9.08
N PRO A 86 -6.73 -19.28 10.02
CA PRO A 86 -5.50 -18.72 10.56
C PRO A 86 -4.45 -18.48 9.46
N ALA A 87 -3.53 -17.53 9.67
CA ALA A 87 -2.43 -17.23 8.75
C ALA A 87 -1.29 -18.27 8.83
N SER A 88 -1.64 -19.57 8.84
CA SER A 88 -0.70 -20.69 8.74
C SER A 88 -1.29 -21.77 7.83
N PHE A 89 -0.41 -22.62 7.29
CA PHE A 89 -0.77 -23.81 6.53
C PHE A 89 -1.02 -25.05 7.40
N ASP A 90 -0.89 -24.93 8.72
CA ASP A 90 -1.11 -26.05 9.66
C ASP A 90 -2.57 -26.54 9.63
N GLY A 91 -2.76 -27.83 9.34
CA GLY A 91 -4.08 -28.45 9.31
C GLY A 91 -4.98 -28.01 8.15
N VAL A 92 -4.41 -27.41 7.10
CA VAL A 92 -5.10 -27.14 5.84
C VAL A 92 -5.02 -28.37 4.96
N ASP A 93 -6.18 -28.84 4.48
CA ASP A 93 -6.23 -29.87 3.44
C ASP A 93 -5.82 -29.24 2.10
N TYR A 94 -4.81 -29.83 1.46
CA TYR A 94 -4.25 -29.34 0.20
C TYR A 94 -5.11 -29.73 -1.01
N ASP A 95 -5.95 -30.77 -0.88
CA ASP A 95 -6.86 -31.20 -1.94
C ASP A 95 -8.10 -30.28 -2.03
N ASP A 96 -8.41 -29.57 -0.94
CA ASP A 96 -9.47 -28.55 -0.88
C ASP A 96 -9.02 -27.19 -1.44
N THR A 97 -9.17 -27.02 -2.76
CA THR A 97 -8.83 -25.76 -3.45
C THR A 97 -9.37 -24.46 -2.82
N PRO A 98 -10.64 -24.36 -2.33
CA PRO A 98 -11.11 -23.11 -1.75
C PRO A 98 -10.47 -22.81 -0.39
N ARG A 99 -10.22 -23.84 0.43
CA ARG A 99 -9.63 -23.68 1.76
C ARG A 99 -8.16 -23.32 1.67
N LEU A 100 -7.43 -23.94 0.75
CA LEU A 100 -6.06 -23.59 0.41
C LEU A 100 -5.93 -22.13 -0.01
N LYS A 101 -6.84 -21.63 -0.86
CA LYS A 101 -6.84 -20.22 -1.28
C LYS A 101 -7.10 -19.26 -0.13
N GLN A 102 -8.00 -19.61 0.77
CA GLN A 102 -8.25 -18.80 1.98
C GLN A 102 -7.02 -18.72 2.88
N ALA A 103 -6.27 -19.82 3.04
CA ALA A 103 -5.02 -19.84 3.81
C ALA A 103 -3.92 -18.98 3.16
N GLN A 104 -3.74 -19.10 1.83
CA GLN A 104 -2.79 -18.28 1.06
C GLN A 104 -3.09 -16.79 1.23
N ASP A 105 -4.36 -16.42 1.10
CA ASP A 105 -4.83 -15.06 1.27
C ASP A 105 -4.62 -14.54 2.70
N ALA A 106 -4.88 -15.36 3.72
CA ALA A 106 -4.67 -14.99 5.12
C ALA A 106 -3.20 -14.65 5.40
N ILE A 107 -2.28 -15.49 4.93
CA ILE A 107 -0.82 -15.26 5.06
C ILE A 107 -0.40 -13.97 4.36
N LEU A 108 -0.87 -13.76 3.13
CA LEU A 108 -0.53 -12.55 2.39
C LEU A 108 -1.06 -11.29 3.09
N ARG A 109 -2.30 -11.31 3.59
CA ARG A 109 -2.88 -10.17 4.32
C ARG A 109 -2.08 -9.81 5.57
N GLU A 110 -1.63 -10.79 6.35
CA GLU A 110 -0.79 -10.53 7.52
C GLU A 110 0.57 -9.92 7.14
N GLN A 111 1.18 -10.37 6.04
CA GLN A 111 2.41 -9.74 5.51
C GLN A 111 2.17 -8.27 5.11
N TRP A 112 1.02 -7.96 4.49
CA TRP A 112 0.64 -6.59 4.17
C TRP A 112 0.37 -5.74 5.43
N VAL A 113 -0.23 -6.32 6.48
CA VAL A 113 -0.43 -5.64 7.77
C VAL A 113 0.91 -5.23 8.37
N ARG A 114 1.90 -6.13 8.40
CA ARG A 114 3.26 -5.81 8.88
C ARG A 114 3.92 -4.71 8.04
N SER A 115 3.72 -4.74 6.72
CA SER A 115 4.19 -3.67 5.82
C SER A 115 3.53 -2.32 6.12
N MET A 116 2.22 -2.30 6.40
CA MET A 116 1.52 -1.07 6.80
C MET A 116 1.97 -0.56 8.16
N MET A 117 2.21 -1.45 9.13
CA MET A 117 2.76 -1.05 10.43
C MET A 117 4.11 -0.32 10.27
N ALA A 118 5.00 -0.84 9.43
CA ALA A 118 6.28 -0.20 9.14
C ALA A 118 6.11 1.18 8.47
N ARG A 119 5.10 1.35 7.59
CA ARG A 119 4.80 2.63 6.94
C ARG A 119 4.32 3.68 7.93
N LEU A 120 3.46 3.32 8.87
CA LEU A 120 2.99 4.22 9.93
C LEU A 120 4.16 4.75 10.77
N VAL A 121 5.06 3.86 11.18
CA VAL A 121 6.25 4.25 11.94
C VAL A 121 7.18 5.13 11.11
N ARG A 122 7.33 4.85 9.81
CA ARG A 122 8.14 5.67 8.90
C ARG A 122 7.59 7.09 8.75
N GLU A 123 6.27 7.23 8.63
CA GLU A 123 5.62 8.54 8.53
C GLU A 123 5.79 9.35 9.82
N GLU A 124 5.64 8.70 10.98
CA GLU A 124 5.85 9.35 12.28
C GLU A 124 7.32 9.73 12.51
N LEU A 125 8.27 8.87 12.10
CA LEU A 125 9.70 9.18 12.12
C LEU A 125 10.02 10.40 11.23
N GLY A 126 9.41 10.49 10.05
CA GLY A 126 9.53 11.65 9.16
C GLY A 126 9.07 12.92 9.86
N LYS A 127 7.91 12.92 10.50
CA LYS A 127 7.41 14.06 11.28
C LYS A 127 8.33 14.45 12.43
N CYS A 128 8.90 13.48 13.13
CA CYS A 128 9.87 13.74 14.20
C CYS A 128 11.11 14.48 13.67
N TYR A 129 11.64 14.06 12.52
CA TYR A 129 12.78 14.75 11.89
C TYR A 129 12.45 16.19 11.49
N TYR A 130 11.25 16.43 10.96
CA TYR A 130 10.80 17.78 10.62
C TYR A 130 10.57 18.67 11.85
N ARG A 131 10.05 18.12 12.96
CA ARG A 131 9.75 18.88 14.17
C ARG A 131 10.99 19.22 14.99
N GLU A 132 11.90 18.26 15.18
CA GLU A 132 13.07 18.42 16.06
C GLU A 132 14.28 19.05 15.36
N GLY A 133 14.32 19.01 14.02
CA GLY A 133 15.41 19.58 13.24
C GLY A 133 16.75 18.97 13.62
N VAL A 134 17.73 19.80 13.96
CA VAL A 134 19.10 19.38 14.32
C VAL A 134 19.12 18.43 15.54
N ASN A 135 18.09 18.46 16.39
CA ASN A 135 18.00 17.65 17.61
C ASN A 135 17.40 16.24 17.40
N HIS A 136 17.18 15.82 16.15
CA HIS A 136 16.54 14.54 15.86
C HIS A 136 17.33 13.30 16.36
N LEU A 137 18.63 13.45 16.65
CA LEU A 137 19.48 12.35 17.11
C LEU A 137 19.11 11.88 18.53
N GLU A 138 18.78 12.80 19.43
CA GLU A 138 18.41 12.47 20.81
C GLU A 138 16.91 12.18 20.95
N LYS A 139 16.08 12.91 20.18
CA LYS A 139 14.62 12.88 20.33
C LYS A 139 13.92 11.81 19.50
N CYS A 140 14.45 11.48 18.31
CA CYS A 140 13.80 10.53 17.39
C CYS A 140 14.42 9.12 17.42
N GLY A 141 15.35 8.85 18.35
CA GLY A 141 16.05 7.56 18.46
C GLY A 141 15.11 6.37 18.64
N ALA A 142 14.12 6.49 19.52
CA ALA A 142 13.15 5.42 19.79
C ALA A 142 12.32 5.04 18.54
N LEU A 143 11.85 6.02 17.76
CA LEU A 143 11.11 5.77 16.51
C LEU A 143 12.01 5.12 15.46
N ARG A 144 13.28 5.52 15.39
CA ARG A 144 14.28 4.93 14.49
C ARG A 144 14.53 3.47 14.83
N GLU A 145 14.72 3.14 16.11
CA GLU A 145 14.95 1.77 16.57
C GLU A 145 13.75 0.87 16.26
N ARG A 146 12.53 1.33 16.59
CA ARG A 146 11.30 0.60 16.23
C ARG A 146 11.15 0.40 14.73
N TYR A 147 11.51 1.40 13.92
CA TYR A 147 11.50 1.26 12.46
C TYR A 147 12.46 0.16 11.99
N PHE A 148 13.67 0.08 12.56
CA PHE A 148 14.64 -0.97 12.21
C PHE A 148 14.20 -2.37 12.66
N GLU A 149 13.51 -2.49 13.80
CA GLU A 149 12.91 -3.75 14.23
C GLU A 149 11.86 -4.21 13.21
N LEU A 150 10.93 -3.32 12.85
CA LEU A 150 9.85 -3.63 11.90
C LEU A 150 10.36 -3.87 10.48
N LEU A 151 11.47 -3.24 10.07
CA LEU A 151 12.04 -3.41 8.74
C LEU A 151 12.39 -4.87 8.41
N LYS A 152 12.78 -5.66 9.42
CA LYS A 152 13.11 -7.09 9.25
C LYS A 152 11.92 -7.90 8.75
N GLU A 153 10.71 -7.55 9.19
CA GLU A 153 9.47 -8.31 8.93
C GLU A 153 8.52 -7.63 7.94
N SER A 154 8.79 -6.37 7.58
CA SER A 154 7.94 -5.55 6.70
C SER A 154 7.92 -5.98 5.22
N LYS A 155 8.90 -6.81 4.81
CA LYS A 155 9.02 -7.26 3.42
C LYS A 155 8.03 -8.38 3.14
N ILE A 156 7.22 -8.19 2.11
CA ILE A 156 6.29 -9.21 1.61
C ILE A 156 7.11 -10.29 0.91
N GLN A 157 7.06 -11.52 1.43
CA GLN A 157 7.80 -12.69 0.91
C GLN A 157 6.90 -13.60 0.05
N GLY A 158 5.58 -13.44 0.14
CA GLY A 158 4.59 -14.32 -0.47
C GLY A 158 4.34 -15.58 0.37
N TYR A 159 3.50 -16.48 -0.13
CA TYR A 159 3.12 -17.71 0.57
C TYR A 159 3.87 -18.96 0.06
N LEU A 160 4.47 -18.89 -1.13
CA LEU A 160 5.04 -20.08 -1.79
C LEU A 160 6.19 -20.71 -1.01
N GLY A 161 7.06 -19.88 -0.39
CA GLY A 161 8.18 -20.38 0.42
C GLY A 161 7.72 -21.16 1.66
N GLN A 162 6.63 -20.72 2.30
CA GLN A 162 6.02 -21.42 3.44
C GLN A 162 5.27 -22.69 2.99
N GLN A 163 4.64 -22.65 1.82
CA GLN A 163 3.92 -23.79 1.27
C GLN A 163 4.85 -24.93 0.80
N GLN A 164 5.98 -24.60 0.17
CA GLN A 164 6.93 -25.59 -0.37
C GLN A 164 7.84 -26.20 0.70
N ASN A 165 8.14 -25.45 1.76
CA ASN A 165 9.01 -25.89 2.86
C ASN A 165 8.19 -26.17 4.13
N TYR A 166 6.97 -26.68 3.97
CA TYR A 166 6.12 -27.00 5.11
C TYR A 166 6.75 -28.11 5.95
N ILE A 167 7.27 -27.74 7.12
CA ILE A 167 7.70 -28.66 8.16
C ILE A 167 6.58 -28.62 9.20
N PRO A 168 5.78 -29.69 9.37
CA PRO A 168 4.75 -29.69 10.40
C PRO A 168 5.44 -29.53 11.76
N GLU A 169 5.01 -28.53 12.55
CA GLU A 169 5.45 -28.46 13.94
C GLU A 169 4.92 -29.69 14.70
N LYS A 170 5.80 -30.31 15.48
CA LYS A 170 5.58 -31.61 16.14
C LYS A 170 4.91 -31.45 17.49
#